data_AF-A0A061BKR8-F1
#
_entry.id   AF-A0A061BKR8-F1
#
_cell.length_a   1.000
_cell.length_b   1.000
_cell.length_c   1.000
_cell.angle_alpha   90.00
_cell.angle_beta   90.00
_cell.angle_gamma   90.00
#
_symmetry.space_group_name_H-M   'P 1'
#
loop_
_entity.id
_entity.type
_entity.pdbx_description
1 polymer ?
#
loop_
_entity_poly.entity_id
_entity_poly.type
_entity_poly.pdbx_seq_one_letter_code
_entity_poly.pdbx_strand_id
1 'polypeptide(L)'
;MGFLSGVLEAVKDDEAVKTYVINVDEFVEKIKKYVGNGHKGLVEVMKLVSSLLSGWEHFFDERTKEVKMPLENLEQRIAEHQNDIQKEKSNSLDKQFKDWARRSKEYLDKVEEAEEAMPNLDCDLRKRLETPMKLIQQAVKCFRTSCENKDLDALNKAARTELSMLKQGVNENVKKIITSMESNLKNRFESEIQTPISKIKLELHGINNILIRWIATAEHLVTDALVTVEKVLGKFDTKNISGTKYQTVEYAAVRLKQSADTLWKSVQQAKKGLRGLNGIISEAVIALEKLYTKKIQDVVSNVVNDVDEALSGISKVDEAVRKGVVNLRDAIVKQGIHKFVNKFSVGTFGGIADAATTNWSPVVVLP
;
A
#
# COMPACT_ATOMS: atom_id res chain seq x y z
N MET A 1 -28.93 -55.71 62.31
CA MET A 1 -29.97 -55.27 61.35
C MET A 1 -30.56 -53.91 61.74
N GLY A 2 -31.01 -53.70 62.99
CA GLY A 2 -31.54 -52.40 63.44
C GLY A 2 -30.56 -51.22 63.33
N PHE A 3 -29.26 -51.45 63.56
CA PHE A 3 -28.23 -50.43 63.35
C PHE A 3 -28.18 -49.91 61.90
N LEU A 4 -28.06 -50.80 60.90
CA LEU A 4 -27.98 -50.41 59.49
C LEU A 4 -29.25 -49.73 59.00
N SER A 5 -30.43 -50.24 59.41
CA SER A 5 -31.70 -49.58 59.12
C SER A 5 -31.79 -48.20 59.77
N GLY A 6 -31.30 -48.04 61.01
CA GLY A 6 -31.31 -46.76 61.72
C GLY A 6 -30.36 -45.73 61.11
N VAL A 7 -29.18 -46.17 60.66
CA VAL A 7 -28.22 -45.29 59.97
C VAL A 7 -28.81 -44.81 58.64
N LEU A 8 -29.36 -45.71 57.81
CA LEU A 8 -29.96 -45.31 56.53
C LEU A 8 -31.20 -44.44 56.73
N GLU A 9 -32.04 -44.73 57.72
CA GLU A 9 -33.19 -43.87 58.06
C GLU A 9 -32.73 -42.47 58.50
N ALA A 10 -31.59 -42.35 59.17
CA ALA A 10 -31.05 -41.06 59.62
C ALA A 10 -30.44 -40.23 58.48
N VAL A 11 -29.90 -40.86 57.43
CA VAL A 11 -29.22 -40.17 56.32
C VAL A 11 -30.02 -40.13 55.03
N LYS A 12 -31.17 -40.80 54.93
CA LYS A 12 -31.98 -40.83 53.69
C LYS A 12 -32.42 -39.45 53.20
N ASP A 13 -32.54 -38.51 54.14
CA ASP A 13 -32.96 -37.14 53.86
C ASP A 13 -31.79 -36.19 53.58
N ASP A 14 -30.56 -36.66 53.79
CA ASP A 14 -29.34 -35.94 53.46
C ASP A 14 -29.26 -35.70 51.96
N GLU A 15 -28.85 -34.48 51.59
CA GLU A 15 -28.81 -34.06 50.20
C GLU A 15 -27.72 -34.80 49.41
N ALA A 16 -26.58 -35.12 50.03
CA ALA A 16 -25.54 -35.94 49.40
C ALA A 16 -26.01 -37.37 49.14
N VAL A 17 -26.93 -37.89 49.96
CA VAL A 17 -27.56 -39.20 49.72
C VAL A 17 -28.60 -39.11 48.61
N LYS A 18 -29.48 -38.10 48.63
CA LYS A 18 -30.52 -37.90 47.60
C LYS A 18 -29.94 -37.63 46.20
N THR A 19 -28.78 -36.97 46.16
CA THR A 19 -28.14 -36.60 44.90
C THR A 19 -27.56 -37.83 44.19
N TYR A 20 -26.96 -38.77 44.92
CA TYR A 20 -26.25 -39.91 44.32
C TYR A 20 -26.92 -41.28 44.52
N VAL A 21 -27.97 -41.39 45.35
CA VAL A 21 -28.74 -42.62 45.54
C VAL A 21 -30.15 -42.47 44.98
N ILE A 22 -30.47 -43.30 43.99
CA ILE A 22 -31.84 -43.42 43.47
C ILE A 22 -32.64 -44.35 44.40
N ASN A 23 -33.84 -43.93 44.80
CA ASN A 23 -34.81 -44.72 45.58
C ASN A 23 -34.30 -45.19 46.96
N VAL A 24 -33.61 -44.33 47.71
CA VAL A 24 -33.11 -44.64 49.06
C VAL A 24 -34.22 -45.16 50.00
N ASP A 25 -35.44 -44.62 49.90
CA ASP A 25 -36.61 -45.08 50.69
C ASP A 25 -36.97 -46.55 50.41
N GLU A 26 -36.87 -46.99 49.15
CA GLU A 26 -37.14 -48.37 48.77
C GLU A 26 -36.10 -49.33 49.38
N PHE A 27 -34.84 -48.90 49.45
CA PHE A 27 -33.77 -49.65 50.10
C PHE A 27 -33.99 -49.75 51.62
N VAL A 28 -34.38 -48.65 52.26
CA VAL A 28 -34.69 -48.62 53.70
C VAL A 28 -35.83 -49.60 54.02
N GLU A 29 -36.92 -49.57 53.26
CA GLU A 29 -38.06 -50.48 53.45
C GLU A 29 -37.70 -51.95 53.18
N LYS A 30 -36.87 -52.22 52.17
CA LYS A 30 -36.35 -53.57 51.91
C LYS A 30 -35.50 -54.08 53.09
N ILE A 31 -34.64 -53.24 53.67
CA ILE A 31 -33.78 -53.61 54.80
C ILE A 31 -34.62 -53.91 56.06
N LYS A 32 -35.67 -53.11 56.34
CA LYS A 32 -36.59 -53.34 57.47
C LYS A 32 -37.21 -54.74 57.45
N LYS A 33 -37.58 -55.26 56.27
CA LYS A 33 -38.20 -56.60 56.10
C LYS A 33 -37.30 -57.77 56.52
N TYR A 34 -35.98 -57.56 56.57
CA TYR A 34 -35.03 -58.60 56.96
C TYR A 34 -34.62 -58.51 58.44
N VAL A 35 -35.03 -57.48 59.17
CA VAL A 35 -34.75 -57.33 60.61
C VAL A 35 -35.36 -58.51 61.37
N GLY A 36 -34.54 -59.21 62.17
CA GLY A 36 -34.97 -60.38 62.94
C GLY A 36 -34.82 -61.73 62.23
N ASN A 37 -34.45 -61.77 60.95
CA ASN A 37 -34.37 -63.01 60.15
C ASN A 37 -33.04 -63.78 60.29
N GLY A 38 -32.29 -63.55 61.38
CA GLY A 38 -31.01 -64.22 61.65
C GLY A 38 -29.96 -64.07 60.54
N HIS A 39 -29.15 -65.11 60.32
CA HIS A 39 -28.05 -65.11 59.36
C HIS A 39 -28.49 -64.87 57.91
N LYS A 40 -29.59 -65.50 57.46
CA LYS A 40 -30.12 -65.32 56.10
C LYS A 40 -30.52 -63.87 55.84
N GLY A 41 -31.19 -63.23 56.81
CA GLY A 41 -31.51 -61.82 56.73
C GLY A 41 -30.27 -60.95 56.59
N LEU A 42 -29.24 -61.20 57.41
CA LEU A 42 -27.99 -60.44 57.37
C LEU A 42 -27.33 -60.48 56.00
N VAL A 43 -27.28 -61.65 55.36
CA VAL A 43 -26.71 -61.80 54.00
C VAL A 43 -27.48 -60.96 52.98
N GLU A 44 -28.81 -60.96 53.03
CA GLU A 44 -29.62 -60.15 52.10
C GLU A 44 -29.48 -58.64 52.34
N VAL A 45 -29.41 -58.20 53.60
CA VAL A 45 -29.14 -56.78 53.90
C VAL A 45 -27.75 -56.36 53.45
N MET A 46 -26.73 -57.21 53.61
CA MET A 46 -25.39 -56.92 53.10
C MET A 46 -25.37 -56.76 51.58
N LYS A 47 -26.12 -57.59 50.83
CA LYS A 47 -26.26 -57.44 49.38
C LYS A 47 -26.95 -56.12 49.00
N LEU A 48 -28.02 -55.76 49.70
CA LEU A 48 -28.75 -54.51 49.46
C LEU A 48 -27.87 -53.28 49.74
N VAL A 49 -27.19 -53.25 50.87
CA VAL A 49 -26.26 -52.15 51.22
C VAL A 49 -25.11 -52.07 50.22
N SER A 50 -24.55 -53.22 49.81
CA SER A 50 -23.48 -53.24 48.79
C SER A 50 -23.97 -52.66 47.45
N SER A 51 -25.17 -53.05 46.99
CA SER A 51 -25.76 -52.52 45.78
C SER A 51 -26.03 -51.01 45.85
N LEU A 52 -26.47 -50.52 47.02
CA LEU A 52 -26.71 -49.09 47.24
C LEU A 52 -25.40 -48.30 47.20
N LEU A 53 -24.35 -48.79 47.85
CA LEU A 53 -23.03 -48.16 47.84
C LEU A 53 -22.42 -48.15 46.44
N SER A 54 -22.53 -49.24 45.67
CA SER A 54 -22.07 -49.26 44.28
C SER A 54 -22.83 -48.29 43.38
N GLY A 55 -24.14 -48.13 43.59
CA GLY A 55 -24.94 -47.12 42.88
C GLY A 55 -24.51 -45.70 43.22
N TRP A 56 -24.32 -45.43 44.53
CA TRP A 56 -23.81 -44.14 45.01
C TRP A 56 -22.46 -43.80 44.37
N GLU A 57 -21.50 -44.73 44.44
CA GLU A 57 -20.16 -44.56 43.88
C GLU A 57 -20.20 -44.29 42.37
N HIS A 58 -21.01 -45.04 41.63
CA HIS A 58 -21.20 -44.82 40.19
C HIS A 58 -21.72 -43.42 39.87
N PHE A 59 -22.81 -42.96 40.50
CA PHE A 59 -23.38 -41.64 40.22
C PHE A 59 -22.50 -40.50 40.73
N PHE A 60 -21.80 -40.72 41.84
CA PHE A 60 -20.81 -39.78 42.34
C PHE A 60 -19.69 -39.59 41.32
N ASP A 61 -19.11 -40.69 40.82
CA ASP A 61 -18.05 -40.66 39.82
C ASP A 61 -18.53 -40.06 38.50
N GLU A 62 -19.70 -40.44 38.01
CA GLU A 62 -20.28 -39.95 36.75
C GLU A 62 -20.45 -38.42 36.79
N ARG A 63 -21.12 -37.89 37.81
CA ARG A 63 -21.43 -36.47 37.91
C ARG A 63 -20.21 -35.61 38.24
N THR A 64 -19.30 -36.11 39.08
CA THR A 64 -18.03 -35.42 39.32
C THR A 64 -17.16 -35.40 38.06
N LYS A 65 -17.20 -36.46 37.25
CA LYS A 65 -16.51 -36.53 35.96
C LYS A 65 -17.08 -35.57 34.93
N GLU A 66 -18.40 -35.33 34.91
CA GLU A 66 -19.03 -34.34 34.03
C GLU A 66 -18.51 -32.92 34.27
N VAL A 67 -18.20 -32.55 35.52
CA VAL A 67 -17.57 -31.25 35.84
C VAL A 67 -16.06 -31.28 35.61
N LYS A 68 -15.40 -32.38 35.98
CA LYS A 68 -13.93 -32.49 35.96
C LYS A 68 -13.36 -32.57 34.55
N MET A 69 -13.96 -33.38 33.67
CA MET A 69 -13.41 -33.69 32.35
C MET A 69 -13.33 -32.48 31.40
N PRO A 70 -14.33 -31.57 31.34
CA PRO A 70 -14.18 -30.34 30.56
C PRO A 70 -13.04 -29.43 31.06
N LEU A 71 -12.81 -29.39 32.38
CA LEU A 71 -11.71 -28.62 32.98
C LEU A 71 -10.33 -29.24 32.69
N GLU A 72 -10.20 -30.57 32.76
CA GLU A 72 -8.96 -31.27 32.37
C GLU A 72 -8.66 -31.05 30.88
N ASN A 73 -9.69 -31.09 30.03
CA ASN A 73 -9.56 -30.78 28.61
C ASN A 73 -9.15 -29.32 28.40
N LEU A 74 -9.73 -28.37 29.14
CA LEU A 74 -9.35 -26.96 29.07
C LEU A 74 -7.86 -26.78 29.41
N GLU A 75 -7.38 -27.38 30.50
CA GLU A 75 -5.99 -27.33 30.92
C GLU A 75 -5.05 -27.89 29.83
N GLN A 76 -5.37 -29.06 29.28
CA GLN A 76 -4.61 -29.67 28.20
C GLN A 76 -4.54 -28.77 26.96
N ARG A 77 -5.68 -28.21 26.54
CA ARG A 77 -5.74 -27.33 25.34
C ARG A 77 -4.95 -26.04 25.55
N ILE A 78 -4.98 -25.47 26.76
CA ILE A 78 -4.15 -24.31 27.08
C ILE A 78 -2.66 -24.66 26.95
N ALA A 79 -2.23 -25.80 27.48
CA ALA A 79 -0.83 -26.25 27.40
C ALA A 79 -0.39 -26.52 25.94
N GLU A 80 -1.25 -27.14 25.13
CA GLU A 80 -1.00 -27.37 23.70
C GLU A 80 -0.83 -26.04 22.96
N HIS A 81 -1.77 -25.12 23.14
CA HIS A 81 -1.78 -23.84 22.43
C HIS A 81 -0.67 -22.89 22.87
N GLN A 82 -0.18 -22.98 24.12
CA GLN A 82 1.01 -22.24 24.54
C GLN A 82 2.23 -22.55 23.67
N ASN A 83 2.40 -23.82 23.28
CA ASN A 83 3.49 -24.24 22.39
C ASN A 83 3.30 -23.76 20.95
N ASP A 84 2.05 -23.55 20.52
CA ASP A 84 1.74 -23.09 19.17
C ASP A 84 1.97 -21.59 18.98
N ILE A 85 1.75 -20.76 20.01
CA ILE A 85 1.95 -19.31 19.95
C ILE A 85 3.35 -18.97 19.41
N GLN A 86 4.37 -19.73 19.79
CA GLN A 86 5.73 -19.49 19.31
C GLN A 86 5.91 -19.83 17.83
N LYS A 87 5.26 -20.90 17.36
CA LYS A 87 5.28 -21.32 15.94
C LYS A 87 4.49 -20.35 15.06
N GLU A 88 3.50 -19.68 15.64
CA GLU A 88 2.60 -18.76 14.93
C GLU A 88 3.19 -17.37 14.68
N LYS A 89 4.33 -17.05 15.29
CA LYS A 89 4.99 -15.74 15.09
C LYS A 89 5.26 -15.40 13.62
N SER A 90 5.49 -16.40 12.77
CA SER A 90 5.71 -16.22 11.34
C SER A 90 4.41 -16.15 10.52
N ASN A 91 3.25 -16.43 11.11
CA ASN A 91 1.98 -16.28 10.42
C ASN A 91 1.62 -14.79 10.27
N SER A 92 0.77 -14.47 9.29
CA SER A 92 0.19 -13.13 9.20
C SER A 92 -0.62 -12.79 10.46
N LEU A 93 -0.65 -11.51 10.84
CA LEU A 93 -1.47 -11.04 11.98
C LEU A 93 -2.93 -11.45 11.82
N ASP A 94 -3.49 -11.35 10.62
CA ASP A 94 -4.87 -11.79 10.32
C ASP A 94 -5.12 -13.26 10.69
N LYS A 95 -4.14 -14.13 10.42
CA LYS A 95 -4.23 -15.55 10.77
C LYS A 95 -4.09 -15.75 12.28
N GLN A 96 -3.10 -15.12 12.91
CA GLN A 96 -2.91 -15.18 14.36
C GLN A 96 -4.18 -14.76 15.11
N PHE A 97 -4.81 -13.64 14.74
CA PHE A 97 -6.05 -13.18 15.35
C PHE A 97 -7.21 -14.17 15.20
N LYS A 98 -7.38 -14.77 14.01
CA LYS A 98 -8.42 -15.78 13.78
C LYS A 98 -8.20 -17.02 14.63
N ASP A 99 -6.96 -17.48 14.72
CA ASP A 99 -6.60 -18.65 15.52
C ASP A 99 -6.82 -18.39 17.01
N TRP A 100 -6.42 -17.22 17.52
CA TRP A 100 -6.65 -16.84 18.92
C TRP A 100 -8.13 -16.67 19.25
N ALA A 101 -8.92 -16.05 18.38
CA ALA A 101 -10.37 -15.94 18.55
C ALA A 101 -11.02 -17.33 18.61
N ARG A 102 -10.65 -18.25 17.70
CA ARG A 102 -11.13 -19.64 17.70
C ARG A 102 -10.81 -20.34 19.02
N ARG A 103 -9.56 -20.27 19.49
CA ARG A 103 -9.13 -20.88 20.77
C ARG A 103 -9.87 -20.31 21.96
N SER A 104 -10.06 -18.98 21.99
CA SER A 104 -10.77 -18.34 23.09
C SER A 104 -12.24 -18.76 23.20
N LYS A 105 -12.88 -19.04 22.07
CA LYS A 105 -14.22 -19.62 22.04
C LYS A 105 -14.21 -21.03 22.60
N GLU A 106 -13.30 -21.87 22.10
CA GLU A 106 -13.16 -23.24 22.57
C GLU A 106 -12.92 -23.34 24.08
N TYR A 107 -12.12 -22.44 24.66
CA TYR A 107 -11.92 -22.40 26.11
C TYR A 107 -13.21 -22.04 26.86
N LEU A 108 -13.98 -21.09 26.34
CA LEU A 108 -15.23 -20.70 26.97
C LEU A 108 -16.24 -21.85 26.93
N ASP A 109 -16.37 -22.52 25.78
CA ASP A 109 -17.26 -23.66 25.61
C ASP A 109 -16.96 -24.74 26.67
N LYS A 110 -15.68 -25.00 26.99
CA LYS A 110 -15.28 -25.97 28.04
C LYS A 110 -15.63 -25.54 29.46
N VAL A 111 -15.57 -24.24 29.76
CA VAL A 111 -15.99 -23.73 31.08
C VAL A 111 -17.50 -23.79 31.21
N GLU A 112 -18.23 -23.43 30.15
CA GLU A 112 -19.70 -23.50 30.12
C GLU A 112 -20.17 -24.96 30.28
N GLU A 113 -19.55 -25.93 29.60
CA GLU A 113 -19.81 -27.36 29.82
C GLU A 113 -19.66 -27.78 31.29
N ALA A 114 -18.59 -27.34 31.96
CA ALA A 114 -18.37 -27.66 33.38
C ALA A 114 -19.39 -26.98 34.30
N GLU A 115 -19.74 -25.73 34.00
CA GLU A 115 -20.72 -24.94 34.76
C GLU A 115 -22.14 -25.51 34.62
N GLU A 116 -22.51 -26.00 33.44
CA GLU A 116 -23.78 -26.67 33.17
C GLU A 116 -23.92 -28.01 33.93
N ALA A 117 -22.81 -28.68 34.23
CA ALA A 117 -22.79 -29.93 35.01
C ALA A 117 -22.81 -29.71 36.53
N MET A 118 -22.46 -28.52 37.03
CA MET A 118 -22.42 -28.21 38.47
C MET A 118 -23.74 -28.45 39.23
N PRO A 119 -24.94 -28.21 38.66
CA PRO A 119 -26.21 -28.50 39.33
C PRO A 119 -26.43 -29.99 39.66
N ASN A 120 -25.70 -30.91 39.01
CA ASN A 120 -25.79 -32.34 39.28
C ASN A 120 -25.04 -32.75 40.57
N LEU A 121 -24.16 -31.89 41.10
CA LEU A 121 -23.41 -32.16 42.31
C LEU A 121 -24.23 -31.85 43.57
N ASP A 122 -23.83 -32.46 44.68
CA ASP A 122 -24.39 -32.13 45.99
C ASP A 122 -24.06 -30.67 46.38
N CYS A 123 -24.84 -30.15 47.31
CA CYS A 123 -24.78 -28.76 47.75
C CYS A 123 -23.39 -28.36 48.27
N ASP A 124 -22.70 -29.27 48.95
CA ASP A 124 -21.40 -28.99 49.55
C ASP A 124 -20.30 -28.96 48.49
N LEU A 125 -20.27 -29.93 47.57
CA LEU A 125 -19.36 -29.91 46.42
C LEU A 125 -19.61 -28.68 45.54
N ARG A 126 -20.87 -28.35 45.26
CA ARG A 126 -21.22 -27.18 44.46
C ARG A 126 -20.70 -25.90 45.10
N LYS A 127 -20.92 -25.69 46.41
CA LYS A 127 -20.40 -24.52 47.14
C LYS A 127 -18.87 -24.44 47.10
N ARG A 128 -18.18 -25.57 47.24
CA ARG A 128 -16.70 -25.63 47.18
C ARG A 128 -16.16 -25.27 45.80
N LEU A 129 -16.88 -25.62 44.74
CA LEU A 129 -16.48 -25.38 43.36
C LEU A 129 -16.96 -24.02 42.80
N GLU A 130 -17.96 -23.40 43.42
CA GLU A 130 -18.56 -22.15 42.93
C GLU A 130 -17.53 -21.03 42.73
N THR A 131 -16.67 -20.80 43.74
CA THR A 131 -15.66 -19.73 43.67
C THR A 131 -14.57 -20.03 42.64
N PRO A 132 -13.92 -21.21 42.64
CA PRO A 132 -12.96 -21.57 41.59
C PRO A 132 -13.56 -21.50 40.18
N MET A 133 -14.79 -21.97 39.99
CA MET A 133 -15.44 -21.94 38.67
C MET A 133 -15.65 -20.52 38.16
N LYS A 134 -16.13 -19.61 39.03
CA LYS A 134 -16.27 -18.18 38.68
C LYS A 134 -14.94 -17.55 38.27
N LEU A 135 -13.84 -17.88 38.95
CA LEU A 135 -12.51 -17.37 38.59
C LEU A 135 -12.04 -17.88 37.22
N ILE A 136 -12.23 -19.16 36.94
CA ILE A 136 -11.89 -19.75 35.64
C ILE A 136 -12.74 -19.09 34.53
N GLN A 137 -14.06 -18.99 34.75
CA GLN A 137 -14.99 -18.37 33.81
C GLN A 137 -14.61 -16.91 33.53
N GLN A 138 -14.28 -16.15 34.57
CA GLN A 138 -13.82 -14.77 34.42
C GLN A 138 -12.52 -14.69 33.61
N ALA A 139 -11.52 -15.50 33.94
CA ALA A 139 -10.24 -15.50 33.24
C ALA A 139 -10.40 -15.83 31.74
N VAL A 140 -11.21 -16.83 31.41
CA VAL A 140 -11.49 -17.22 30.02
C VAL A 140 -12.29 -16.14 29.28
N LYS A 141 -13.29 -15.53 29.92
CA LYS A 141 -14.03 -14.39 29.34
C LYS A 141 -13.11 -13.19 29.08
N CYS A 142 -12.24 -12.83 30.03
CA CYS A 142 -11.25 -11.76 29.86
C CYS A 142 -10.28 -12.06 28.70
N PHE A 143 -9.81 -13.31 28.59
CA PHE A 143 -8.98 -13.74 27.47
C PHE A 143 -9.71 -13.60 26.13
N ARG A 144 -10.96 -14.06 26.05
CA ARG A 144 -11.80 -13.94 24.84
C ARG A 144 -12.03 -12.50 24.42
N THR A 145 -12.43 -11.62 25.35
CA THR A 145 -12.57 -10.19 25.06
C THR A 145 -11.28 -9.59 24.49
N SER A 146 -10.14 -10.06 24.98
CA SER A 146 -8.84 -9.59 24.50
C SER A 146 -8.51 -10.11 23.09
N CYS A 147 -8.83 -11.36 22.78
CA CYS A 147 -8.66 -11.95 21.44
C CYS A 147 -9.61 -11.33 20.39
N GLU A 148 -10.81 -10.93 20.81
CA GLU A 148 -11.79 -10.27 19.95
C GLU A 148 -11.53 -8.77 19.78
N ASN A 149 -10.50 -8.22 20.45
CA ASN A 149 -10.16 -6.81 20.33
C ASN A 149 -9.64 -6.48 18.93
N LYS A 150 -10.45 -5.73 18.17
CA LYS A 150 -10.17 -5.30 16.79
C LYS A 150 -9.31 -4.05 16.70
N ASP A 151 -8.85 -3.47 17.81
CA ASP A 151 -8.02 -2.26 17.84
C ASP A 151 -6.75 -2.45 16.98
N LEU A 152 -6.12 -3.63 17.01
CA LEU A 152 -4.92 -3.93 16.22
C LEU A 152 -5.21 -4.11 14.71
N ASP A 153 -6.36 -4.69 14.35
CA ASP A 153 -6.82 -4.77 12.96
C ASP A 153 -7.14 -3.38 12.40
N ALA A 154 -7.83 -2.55 13.18
CA ALA A 154 -8.11 -1.15 12.84
C ALA A 154 -6.80 -0.36 12.64
N LEU A 155 -5.81 -0.57 13.52
CA LEU A 155 -4.49 0.04 13.42
C LEU A 155 -3.75 -0.40 12.15
N ASN A 156 -3.77 -1.69 11.84
CA ASN A 156 -3.15 -2.24 10.63
C ASN A 156 -3.80 -1.69 9.35
N LYS A 157 -5.14 -1.59 9.33
CA LYS A 157 -5.89 -0.97 8.22
C LYS A 157 -5.56 0.51 8.06
N ALA A 158 -5.52 1.27 9.16
CA ALA A 158 -5.13 2.67 9.13
C ALA A 158 -3.71 2.85 8.56
N ALA A 159 -2.74 2.07 9.04
CA ALA A 159 -1.37 2.11 8.53
C ALA A 159 -1.30 1.80 7.02
N ARG A 160 -2.05 0.79 6.55
CA ARG A 160 -2.14 0.47 5.11
C ARG A 160 -2.71 1.60 4.28
N THR A 161 -3.79 2.23 4.73
CA THR A 161 -4.42 3.35 4.03
C THR A 161 -3.47 4.53 3.92
N GLU A 162 -2.84 4.93 5.03
CA GLU A 162 -1.89 6.05 5.07
C GLU A 162 -0.68 5.80 4.18
N LEU A 163 -0.11 4.58 4.18
CA LEU A 163 0.98 4.22 3.27
C LEU A 163 0.55 4.26 1.80
N SER A 164 -0.68 3.86 1.49
CA SER A 164 -1.22 3.92 0.13
C SER A 164 -1.41 5.36 -0.33
N MET A 165 -1.95 6.23 0.53
CA MET A 165 -2.11 7.66 0.25
C MET A 165 -0.74 8.34 0.05
N LEU A 166 0.24 8.03 0.90
CA LEU A 166 1.60 8.53 0.76
C LEU A 166 2.20 8.13 -0.60
N LYS A 167 2.08 6.85 -0.98
CA LYS A 167 2.55 6.35 -2.28
C LYS A 167 1.90 7.09 -3.46
N GLN A 168 0.58 7.30 -3.40
CA GLN A 168 -0.14 8.02 -4.44
C GLN A 168 0.33 9.47 -4.54
N GLY A 169 0.44 10.18 -3.41
CA GLY A 169 0.88 11.58 -3.37
C GLY A 169 2.30 11.76 -3.92
N VAL A 170 3.21 10.82 -3.60
CA VAL A 170 4.58 10.82 -4.16
C VAL A 170 4.55 10.67 -5.68
N ASN A 171 3.81 9.68 -6.19
CA ASN A 171 3.72 9.44 -7.64
C ASN A 171 3.14 10.65 -8.38
N GLU A 172 2.10 11.28 -7.83
CA GLU A 172 1.49 12.47 -8.42
C GLU A 172 2.45 13.66 -8.44
N ASN A 173 3.22 13.87 -7.36
CA ASN A 173 4.15 14.98 -7.28
C ASN A 173 5.34 14.79 -8.25
N VAL A 174 5.91 13.58 -8.30
CA VAL A 174 6.97 13.23 -9.27
C VAL A 174 6.48 13.43 -10.71
N LYS A 175 5.26 12.97 -11.01
CA LYS A 175 4.66 13.16 -12.34
C LYS A 175 4.52 14.65 -12.68
N LYS A 176 4.04 15.48 -11.75
CA LYS A 176 3.91 16.94 -11.95
C LYS A 176 5.26 17.59 -12.27
N ILE A 177 6.31 17.24 -11.51
CA ILE A 177 7.67 17.78 -11.73
C ILE A 177 8.16 17.41 -13.14
N ILE A 178 8.06 16.13 -13.52
CA ILE A 178 8.52 15.64 -14.84
C ILE A 178 7.75 16.34 -15.98
N THR A 179 6.42 16.40 -15.89
CA THR A 179 5.59 17.03 -16.93
C THR A 179 5.86 18.53 -17.04
N SER A 180 6.12 19.21 -15.93
CA SER A 180 6.49 20.63 -15.93
C SER A 180 7.84 20.86 -16.63
N MET A 181 8.84 20.04 -16.30
CA MET A 181 10.16 20.09 -16.93
C MET A 181 10.08 19.83 -18.44
N GLU A 182 9.36 18.78 -18.86
CA GLU A 182 9.18 18.44 -20.29
C GLU A 182 8.50 19.58 -21.06
N SER A 183 7.44 20.15 -20.50
CA SER A 183 6.73 21.29 -21.11
C SER A 183 7.62 22.53 -21.24
N ASN A 184 8.38 22.85 -20.18
CA ASN A 184 9.30 23.99 -20.20
C ASN A 184 10.38 23.82 -21.29
N LEU A 185 11.04 22.65 -21.31
CA LEU A 185 12.07 22.32 -22.31
C LEU A 185 11.53 22.43 -23.73
N LYS A 186 10.34 21.88 -23.99
CA LYS A 186 9.71 21.94 -25.31
C LYS A 186 9.42 23.38 -25.75
N ASN A 187 8.78 24.17 -24.89
CA ASN A 187 8.43 25.55 -25.20
C ASN A 187 9.66 26.42 -25.46
N ARG A 188 10.74 26.20 -24.71
CA ARG A 188 12.00 26.91 -24.90
C ARG A 188 12.72 26.50 -26.16
N PHE A 189 12.76 25.20 -26.48
CA PHE A 189 13.31 24.74 -27.76
C PHE A 189 12.58 25.36 -28.96
N GLU A 190 11.25 25.35 -28.94
CA GLU A 190 10.43 25.92 -30.01
C GLU A 190 10.67 27.43 -30.17
N SER A 191 10.56 28.19 -29.07
CA SER A 191 10.63 29.65 -29.11
C SER A 191 12.05 30.22 -29.28
N GLU A 192 13.06 29.62 -28.66
CA GLU A 192 14.42 30.17 -28.63
C GLU A 192 15.34 29.62 -29.72
N ILE A 193 15.02 28.46 -30.30
CA ILE A 193 15.84 27.80 -31.33
C ILE A 193 15.07 27.67 -32.65
N GLN A 194 13.94 26.95 -32.65
CA GLN A 194 13.27 26.57 -33.89
C GLN A 194 12.70 27.78 -34.66
N THR A 195 12.02 28.69 -33.95
CA THR A 195 11.43 29.88 -34.57
C THR A 195 12.49 30.81 -35.18
N PRO A 196 13.58 31.19 -34.47
CA PRO A 196 14.66 31.98 -35.05
C PRO A 196 15.31 31.35 -36.29
N ILE A 197 15.60 30.04 -36.26
CA ILE A 197 16.18 29.33 -37.42
C ILE A 197 15.24 29.39 -38.62
N SER A 198 13.94 29.15 -38.39
CA SER A 198 12.94 29.19 -39.46
C SER A 198 12.87 30.58 -40.10
N LYS A 199 12.95 31.64 -39.29
CA LYS A 199 12.98 33.02 -39.79
C LYS A 199 14.19 33.27 -40.70
N ILE A 200 15.38 32.86 -40.26
CA ILE A 200 16.61 33.11 -41.03
C ILE A 200 16.64 32.28 -42.32
N LYS A 201 16.11 31.05 -42.29
CA LYS A 201 15.93 30.22 -43.49
C LYS A 201 15.04 30.92 -44.52
N LEU A 202 13.95 31.55 -44.09
CA LEU A 202 13.06 32.32 -44.96
C LEU A 202 13.77 33.53 -45.56
N GLU A 203 14.52 34.28 -44.76
CA GLU A 203 15.30 35.44 -45.22
C GLU A 203 16.34 35.04 -46.26
N LEU A 204 17.08 33.95 -46.04
CA LEU A 204 18.08 33.44 -46.97
C LEU A 204 17.44 32.96 -48.30
N HIS A 205 16.29 32.30 -48.22
CA HIS A 205 15.55 31.87 -49.42
C HIS A 205 15.08 33.09 -50.24
N GLY A 206 14.59 34.14 -49.57
CA GLY A 206 14.24 35.40 -50.23
C GLY A 206 15.41 36.04 -50.97
N ILE A 207 16.58 36.08 -50.34
CA ILE A 207 17.83 36.55 -50.96
C ILE A 207 18.20 35.71 -52.20
N ASN A 208 18.15 34.39 -52.08
CA ASN A 208 18.47 33.49 -53.19
C ASN A 208 17.55 33.71 -54.40
N ASN A 209 16.26 33.93 -54.17
CA ASN A 209 15.31 34.20 -55.25
C ASN A 209 15.59 35.53 -55.96
N ILE A 210 16.02 36.56 -55.23
CA ILE A 210 16.45 37.85 -55.83
C ILE A 210 17.67 37.63 -56.73
N LEU A 211 18.65 36.84 -56.27
CA LEU A 211 19.85 36.50 -57.03
C LEU A 211 19.53 35.77 -58.34
N ILE A 212 18.67 34.74 -58.28
CA ILE A 212 18.21 34.00 -59.47
C ILE A 212 17.59 34.97 -60.50
N ARG A 213 16.75 35.92 -60.05
CA ARG A 213 16.13 36.89 -60.95
C ARG A 213 17.13 37.83 -61.60
N TRP A 214 18.15 38.25 -60.85
CA TRP A 214 19.23 39.09 -61.37
C TRP A 214 20.08 38.34 -62.39
N ILE A 215 20.40 37.07 -62.15
CA ILE A 215 21.12 36.22 -63.10
C ILE A 215 20.33 36.08 -64.40
N ALA A 216 19.04 35.72 -64.32
CA ALA A 216 18.19 35.57 -65.50
C ALA A 216 18.08 36.87 -66.32
N THR A 217 18.00 38.02 -65.64
CA THR A 217 17.96 39.33 -66.30
C THR A 217 19.29 39.61 -67.04
N ALA A 218 20.41 39.27 -66.42
CA ALA A 218 21.73 39.41 -67.05
C ALA A 218 21.88 38.48 -68.26
N GLU A 219 21.45 37.22 -68.16
CA GLU A 219 21.47 36.25 -69.26
C GLU A 219 20.66 36.73 -70.46
N HIS A 220 19.46 37.29 -70.23
CA HIS A 220 18.64 37.86 -71.30
C HIS A 220 19.34 39.02 -72.00
N LEU A 221 19.93 39.95 -71.23
CA LEU A 221 20.66 41.09 -71.80
C LEU A 221 21.88 40.66 -72.62
N VAL A 222 22.60 39.63 -72.18
CA VAL A 222 23.73 39.06 -72.92
C VAL A 222 23.26 38.39 -74.21
N THR A 223 22.16 37.64 -74.14
CA THR A 223 21.56 36.98 -75.32
C THR A 223 21.12 38.01 -76.36
N ASP A 224 20.43 39.07 -75.95
CA ASP A 224 20.02 40.17 -76.84
C ASP A 224 21.21 40.86 -77.50
N ALA A 225 22.29 41.06 -76.75
CA ALA A 225 23.53 41.62 -77.26
C ALA A 225 24.18 40.70 -78.31
N LEU A 226 24.26 39.38 -78.04
CA LEU A 226 24.79 38.39 -78.98
C LEU A 226 23.98 38.34 -80.28
N VAL A 227 22.65 38.27 -80.21
CA VAL A 227 21.76 38.33 -81.39
C VAL A 227 22.00 39.62 -82.18
N THR A 228 22.22 40.74 -81.50
CA THR A 228 22.53 42.01 -82.17
C THR A 228 23.86 41.93 -82.90
N VAL A 229 24.92 41.37 -82.28
CA VAL A 229 26.24 41.14 -82.90
C VAL A 229 26.14 40.23 -84.12
N GLU A 230 25.43 39.11 -84.02
CA GLU A 230 25.23 38.19 -85.15
C GLU A 230 24.52 38.86 -86.33
N LYS A 231 23.50 39.69 -86.07
CA LYS A 231 22.86 40.52 -87.11
C LYS A 231 23.84 41.50 -87.77
N VAL A 232 24.85 41.98 -87.06
CA VAL A 232 25.91 42.80 -87.65
C VAL A 232 26.80 41.94 -88.55
N LEU A 233 27.31 40.82 -88.04
CA LEU A 233 28.21 39.92 -88.77
C LEU A 233 27.56 39.37 -90.05
N GLY A 234 26.28 38.97 -89.99
CA GLY A 234 25.54 38.48 -91.16
C GLY A 234 25.39 39.49 -92.31
N LYS A 235 25.52 40.80 -92.04
CA LYS A 235 25.50 41.83 -93.10
C LYS A 235 26.84 41.96 -93.86
N PHE A 236 27.90 41.31 -93.38
CA PHE A 236 29.21 41.27 -94.02
C PHE A 236 29.40 40.07 -94.97
N ASP A 237 28.53 39.06 -94.92
CA ASP A 237 28.70 37.80 -95.67
C ASP A 237 28.18 37.85 -97.13
N THR A 238 27.90 39.05 -97.65
CA THR A 238 27.48 39.23 -99.06
C THR A 238 28.43 40.17 -99.80
N LYS A 239 29.12 39.59 -100.80
CA LYS A 239 30.02 40.25 -101.76
C LYS A 239 29.29 41.32 -102.58
N ASN A 240 29.14 42.52 -102.03
CA ASN A 240 29.10 43.78 -102.77
C ASN A 240 29.08 44.96 -101.79
N ILE A 241 30.02 45.89 -101.94
CA ILE A 241 30.24 47.02 -101.01
C ILE A 241 29.64 48.27 -101.64
N SER A 242 28.59 48.82 -101.03
CA SER A 242 27.93 50.07 -101.43
C SER A 242 27.71 50.96 -100.19
N GLY A 243 27.71 52.29 -100.39
CA GLY A 243 27.72 53.32 -99.35
C GLY A 243 26.59 53.28 -98.31
N THR A 244 25.49 52.57 -98.56
CA THR A 244 24.44 52.29 -97.55
C THR A 244 24.88 51.31 -96.46
N LYS A 245 25.94 50.52 -96.67
CA LYS A 245 26.53 49.65 -95.65
C LYS A 245 27.23 50.43 -94.54
N TYR A 246 27.83 51.60 -94.82
CA TYR A 246 28.56 52.37 -93.80
C TYR A 246 27.63 52.90 -92.70
N GLN A 247 26.49 53.48 -93.09
CA GLN A 247 25.45 53.90 -92.14
C GLN A 247 24.85 52.71 -91.38
N THR A 248 24.77 51.54 -92.02
CA THR A 248 24.27 50.32 -91.37
C THR A 248 25.26 49.77 -90.33
N VAL A 249 26.56 49.84 -90.62
CA VAL A 249 27.65 49.44 -89.72
C VAL A 249 27.79 50.45 -88.58
N GLU A 250 27.68 51.74 -88.87
CA GLU A 250 27.69 52.80 -87.86
C GLU A 250 26.49 52.66 -86.92
N TYR A 251 25.28 52.48 -87.44
CA TYR A 251 24.08 52.24 -86.63
C TYR A 251 24.22 50.96 -85.79
N ALA A 252 24.79 49.89 -86.35
CA ALA A 252 25.03 48.63 -85.66
C ALA A 252 26.11 48.74 -84.58
N ALA A 253 27.21 49.45 -84.84
CA ALA A 253 28.28 49.72 -83.89
C ALA A 253 27.79 50.64 -82.75
N VAL A 254 26.96 51.64 -83.06
CA VAL A 254 26.30 52.47 -82.06
C VAL A 254 25.36 51.63 -81.19
N ARG A 255 24.55 50.74 -81.78
CA ARG A 255 23.70 49.84 -81.01
C ARG A 255 24.51 48.84 -80.18
N LEU A 256 25.59 48.29 -80.71
CA LEU A 256 26.48 47.39 -79.97
C LEU A 256 27.14 48.10 -78.80
N LYS A 257 27.61 49.34 -79.00
CA LYS A 257 28.14 50.19 -77.95
C LYS A 257 27.08 50.49 -76.89
N GLN A 258 25.85 50.83 -77.28
CA GLN A 258 24.75 51.03 -76.35
C GLN A 258 24.41 49.76 -75.56
N SER A 259 24.40 48.59 -76.20
CA SER A 259 24.23 47.30 -75.53
C SER A 259 25.39 46.98 -74.59
N ALA A 260 26.63 47.25 -74.98
CA ALA A 260 27.82 47.07 -74.15
C ALA A 260 27.85 48.03 -72.95
N ASP A 261 27.45 49.30 -73.14
CA ASP A 261 27.32 50.30 -72.07
C ASP A 261 26.21 49.92 -71.09
N THR A 262 25.09 49.39 -71.61
CA THR A 262 23.99 48.88 -70.79
C THR A 262 24.42 47.63 -70.03
N LEU A 263 25.09 46.68 -70.68
CA LEU A 263 25.65 45.49 -70.05
C LEU A 263 26.67 45.86 -68.98
N TRP A 264 27.56 46.82 -69.25
CA TRP A 264 28.55 47.30 -68.29
C TRP A 264 27.87 47.91 -67.05
N LYS A 265 26.83 48.74 -67.24
CA LYS A 265 26.04 49.28 -66.11
C LYS A 265 25.34 48.18 -65.32
N SER A 266 24.73 47.20 -66.00
CA SER A 266 24.08 46.05 -65.36
C SER A 266 25.09 45.18 -64.61
N VAL A 267 26.29 44.94 -65.16
CA VAL A 267 27.39 44.21 -64.51
C VAL A 267 27.93 44.97 -63.31
N GLN A 268 28.07 46.30 -63.39
CA GLN A 268 28.49 47.13 -62.25
C GLN A 268 27.44 47.13 -61.13
N GLN A 269 26.15 47.20 -61.47
CA GLN A 269 25.06 47.07 -60.50
C GLN A 269 25.02 45.67 -59.89
N ALA A 270 25.15 44.61 -60.70
CA ALA A 270 25.21 43.24 -60.23
C ALA A 270 26.42 43.02 -59.31
N LYS A 271 27.60 43.52 -59.66
CA LYS A 271 28.82 43.45 -58.83
C LYS A 271 28.68 44.24 -57.53
N LYS A 272 28.04 45.41 -57.56
CA LYS A 272 27.76 46.22 -56.35
C LYS A 272 26.78 45.49 -55.43
N GLY A 273 25.70 44.93 -55.98
CA GLY A 273 24.77 44.13 -55.19
C GLY A 273 25.39 42.84 -54.68
N LEU A 274 26.24 42.15 -55.47
CA LEU A 274 26.97 40.95 -55.03
C LEU A 274 27.94 41.24 -53.89
N ARG A 275 28.66 42.38 -53.93
CA ARG A 275 29.53 42.81 -52.82
C ARG A 275 28.73 43.14 -51.56
N GLY A 276 27.61 43.84 -51.70
CA GLY A 276 26.69 44.08 -50.59
C GLY A 276 26.14 42.79 -50.01
N LEU A 277 25.78 41.84 -50.88
CA LEU A 277 25.26 40.52 -50.52
C LEU A 277 26.30 39.64 -49.81
N ASN A 278 27.55 39.63 -50.25
CA ASN A 278 28.59 38.85 -49.56
C ASN A 278 28.83 39.38 -48.14
N GLY A 279 28.78 40.71 -47.95
CA GLY A 279 28.81 41.32 -46.62
C GLY A 279 27.61 40.93 -45.77
N ILE A 280 26.40 41.08 -46.32
CA ILE A 280 25.14 40.74 -45.62
C ILE A 280 25.07 39.25 -45.27
N ILE A 281 25.46 38.35 -46.19
CA ILE A 281 25.45 36.90 -45.97
C ILE A 281 26.51 36.53 -44.92
N SER A 282 27.73 37.07 -45.02
CA SER A 282 28.78 36.76 -44.05
C SER A 282 28.45 37.28 -42.65
N GLU A 283 27.91 38.49 -42.54
CA GLU A 283 27.41 39.04 -41.27
C GLU A 283 26.22 38.26 -40.72
N ALA A 284 25.27 37.86 -41.58
CA ALA A 284 24.12 37.04 -41.18
C ALA A 284 24.55 35.65 -40.70
N VAL A 285 25.52 35.01 -41.36
CA VAL A 285 26.08 33.70 -40.96
C VAL A 285 26.85 33.81 -39.64
N ILE A 286 27.69 34.84 -39.48
CA ILE A 286 28.40 35.09 -38.21
C ILE A 286 27.42 35.40 -37.08
N ALA A 287 26.36 36.18 -37.36
CA ALA A 287 25.30 36.46 -36.41
C ALA A 287 24.53 35.20 -36.03
N LEU A 288 24.23 34.33 -37.00
CA LEU A 288 23.66 32.99 -36.80
C LEU A 288 24.55 32.13 -35.89
N GLU A 289 25.84 32.02 -36.18
CA GLU A 289 26.77 31.20 -35.41
C GLU A 289 26.90 31.71 -33.96
N LYS A 290 27.04 33.03 -33.78
CA LYS A 290 27.08 33.64 -32.44
C LYS A 290 25.76 33.43 -31.69
N LEU A 291 24.64 33.62 -32.37
CA LEU A 291 23.31 33.43 -31.79
C LEU A 291 23.09 31.97 -31.41
N TYR A 292 23.44 31.02 -32.27
CA TYR A 292 23.35 29.58 -32.01
C TYR A 292 24.22 29.16 -30.83
N THR A 293 25.48 29.58 -30.82
CA THR A 293 26.43 29.24 -29.74
C THR A 293 25.93 29.78 -28.40
N LYS A 294 25.48 31.04 -28.36
CA LYS A 294 24.93 31.65 -27.16
C LYS A 294 23.61 31.00 -26.74
N LYS A 295 22.68 30.77 -27.67
CA LYS A 295 21.39 30.17 -27.37
C LYS A 295 21.50 28.72 -26.92
N ILE A 296 22.45 27.95 -27.43
CA ILE A 296 22.74 26.61 -26.92
C ILE A 296 23.32 26.69 -25.51
N GLN A 297 24.27 27.57 -25.26
CA GLN A 297 24.83 27.75 -23.92
C GLN A 297 23.74 28.17 -22.92
N ASP A 298 22.85 29.07 -23.32
CA ASP A 298 21.70 29.49 -22.52
C ASP A 298 20.74 28.31 -22.28
N VAL A 299 20.40 27.54 -23.32
CA VAL A 299 19.52 26.37 -23.18
C VAL A 299 20.14 25.31 -22.29
N VAL A 300 21.42 24.96 -22.48
CA VAL A 300 22.14 24.00 -21.64
C VAL A 300 22.19 24.46 -20.20
N SER A 301 22.55 25.72 -19.93
CA SER A 301 22.62 26.25 -18.56
C SER A 301 21.27 26.19 -17.86
N ASN A 302 20.20 26.52 -18.58
CA ASN A 302 18.85 26.47 -18.02
C ASN A 302 18.31 25.04 -17.89
N VAL A 303 18.65 24.11 -18.80
CA VAL A 303 18.34 22.68 -18.62
C VAL A 303 19.01 22.15 -17.36
N VAL A 304 20.27 22.52 -17.13
CA VAL A 304 20.98 22.16 -15.89
C VAL A 304 20.25 22.73 -14.67
N ASN A 305 19.85 24.00 -14.71
CA ASN A 305 19.08 24.61 -13.61
C ASN A 305 17.73 23.91 -13.36
N ASP A 306 16.96 23.62 -14.42
CA ASP A 306 15.67 22.94 -14.33
C ASP A 306 15.83 21.51 -13.76
N VAL A 307 16.90 20.81 -14.16
CA VAL A 307 17.26 19.49 -13.63
C VAL A 307 17.67 19.59 -12.16
N ASP A 308 18.47 20.57 -11.78
CA ASP A 308 18.89 20.79 -10.38
C ASP A 308 17.70 21.15 -9.49
N GLU A 309 16.76 21.96 -9.99
CA GLU A 309 15.52 22.29 -9.27
C GLU A 309 14.64 21.04 -9.12
N ALA A 310 14.50 20.22 -10.16
CA ALA A 310 13.78 18.96 -10.11
C ALA A 310 14.43 17.98 -9.11
N LEU A 311 15.76 17.86 -9.10
CA LEU A 311 16.51 17.03 -8.15
C LEU A 311 16.34 17.53 -6.70
N SER A 312 16.35 18.84 -6.50
CA SER A 312 16.05 19.45 -5.20
C SER A 312 14.61 19.15 -4.75
N GLY A 313 13.64 19.24 -5.66
CA GLY A 313 12.25 18.85 -5.42
C GLY A 313 12.11 17.38 -5.03
N ILE A 314 12.77 16.48 -5.76
CA ILE A 314 12.80 15.04 -5.45
C ILE A 314 13.42 14.78 -4.08
N SER A 315 14.51 15.46 -3.75
CA SER A 315 15.17 15.32 -2.44
C SER A 315 14.27 15.77 -1.28
N LYS A 316 13.49 16.85 -1.47
CA LYS A 316 12.49 17.29 -0.49
C LYS A 316 11.36 16.27 -0.33
N VAL A 317 10.92 15.65 -1.42
CA VAL A 317 9.93 14.56 -1.37
C VAL A 317 10.48 13.37 -0.60
N ASP A 318 11.72 12.96 -0.85
CA ASP A 318 12.39 11.88 -0.11
C ASP A 318 12.44 12.17 1.40
N GLU A 319 12.86 13.37 1.79
CA GLU A 319 12.90 13.76 3.20
C GLU A 319 11.51 13.78 3.84
N ALA A 320 10.50 14.29 3.11
CA ALA A 320 9.11 14.31 3.57
C ALA A 320 8.54 12.88 3.72
N VAL A 321 8.83 11.98 2.79
CA VAL A 321 8.45 10.57 2.87
C VAL A 321 9.11 9.92 4.09
N ARG A 322 10.42 10.14 4.28
CA ARG A 322 11.15 9.61 5.44
C ARG A 322 10.53 10.08 6.76
N LYS A 323 10.23 11.38 6.89
CA LYS A 323 9.54 11.95 8.06
C LYS A 323 8.14 11.39 8.22
N GLY A 324 7.37 11.30 7.14
CA GLY A 324 6.01 10.75 7.13
C GLY A 324 5.96 9.30 7.61
N VAL A 325 6.87 8.45 7.12
CA VAL A 325 7.01 7.05 7.54
C VAL A 325 7.42 6.93 9.00
N VAL A 326 8.35 7.77 9.46
CA VAL A 326 8.75 7.81 10.88
C VAL A 326 7.57 8.22 11.78
N ASN A 327 6.82 9.24 11.37
CA ASN A 327 5.64 9.70 12.10
C ASN A 327 4.54 8.62 12.12
N LEU A 328 4.31 7.94 10.98
CA LEU A 328 3.41 6.79 10.89
C LEU A 328 3.80 5.67 11.86
N ARG A 329 5.10 5.32 11.88
CA ARG A 329 5.64 4.33 12.81
C ARG A 329 5.41 4.77 14.26
N ASP A 330 5.70 6.02 14.59
CA ASP A 330 5.66 6.47 15.98
C ASP A 330 4.23 6.71 16.49
N ALA A 331 3.36 7.34 15.69
CA ALA A 331 1.99 7.67 16.05
C ALA A 331 1.03 6.47 15.93
N ILE A 332 1.11 5.72 14.83
CA ILE A 332 0.19 4.60 14.61
C ILE A 332 0.77 3.35 15.27
N VAL A 333 1.97 2.92 14.88
CA VAL A 333 2.48 1.62 15.33
C VAL A 333 2.90 1.66 16.79
N LYS A 334 3.77 2.58 17.23
CA LYS A 334 4.26 2.57 18.61
C LYS A 334 3.18 2.98 19.61
N GLN A 335 2.56 4.15 19.45
CA GLN A 335 1.54 4.59 20.41
C GLN A 335 0.30 3.71 20.38
N GLY A 336 -0.14 3.25 19.20
CA GLY A 336 -1.26 2.33 19.06
C GLY A 336 -0.99 0.98 19.74
N ILE A 337 0.18 0.38 19.51
CA ILE A 337 0.59 -0.85 20.21
C ILE A 337 0.73 -0.60 21.71
N HIS A 338 1.33 0.50 22.15
CA HIS A 338 1.46 0.81 23.58
C HIS A 338 0.08 0.94 24.25
N LYS A 339 -0.86 1.62 23.60
CA LYS A 339 -2.23 1.79 24.08
C LYS A 339 -2.96 0.45 24.14
N PHE A 340 -2.78 -0.39 23.12
CA PHE A 340 -3.32 -1.75 23.11
C PHE A 340 -2.74 -2.58 24.24
N VAL A 341 -1.40 -2.62 24.40
CA VAL A 341 -0.71 -3.37 25.45
C VAL A 341 -1.12 -2.89 26.84
N ASN A 342 -1.25 -1.57 27.06
CA ASN A 342 -1.73 -1.04 28.33
C ASN A 342 -3.19 -1.42 28.60
N LYS A 343 -4.07 -1.30 27.62
CA LYS A 343 -5.49 -1.68 27.75
C LYS A 343 -5.63 -3.19 27.99
N PHE A 344 -4.83 -3.99 27.29
CA PHE A 344 -4.74 -5.43 27.48
C PHE A 344 -4.27 -5.74 28.91
N SER A 345 -3.13 -5.19 29.33
CA SER A 345 -2.54 -5.42 30.65
C SER A 345 -3.47 -5.00 31.80
N VAL A 346 -4.08 -3.81 31.73
CA VAL A 346 -5.01 -3.33 32.75
C VAL A 346 -6.29 -4.18 32.77
N GLY A 347 -6.83 -4.54 31.61
CA GLY A 347 -8.05 -5.35 31.51
C GLY A 347 -7.89 -6.81 31.94
N THR A 348 -6.74 -7.43 31.67
CA THR A 348 -6.48 -8.83 32.09
C THR A 348 -5.92 -8.94 33.50
N PHE A 349 -4.82 -8.23 33.82
CA PHE A 349 -4.20 -8.39 35.13
C PHE A 349 -4.92 -7.63 36.24
N GLY A 350 -5.55 -6.49 35.95
CA GLY A 350 -6.38 -5.77 36.91
C GLY A 350 -7.62 -6.57 37.29
N GLY A 351 -8.32 -7.13 36.30
CA GLY A 351 -9.49 -7.99 36.55
C GLY A 351 -9.18 -9.26 37.32
N ILE A 352 -8.01 -9.89 37.07
CA ILE A 352 -7.56 -11.08 37.80
C ILE A 352 -7.11 -10.72 39.23
N ALA A 353 -6.41 -9.59 39.43
CA ALA A 353 -5.96 -9.14 40.75
C ALA A 353 -7.11 -8.69 41.65
N ASP A 354 -8.09 -7.97 41.09
CA ASP A 354 -9.30 -7.56 41.83
C ASP A 354 -10.14 -8.78 42.23
N ALA A 355 -10.24 -9.78 41.36
CA ALA A 355 -10.92 -11.05 41.68
C ALA A 355 -10.17 -11.89 42.73
N ALA A 356 -8.83 -11.86 42.73
CA ALA A 356 -8.02 -12.57 43.71
C ALA A 356 -8.05 -11.91 45.11
N THR A 357 -8.20 -10.58 45.17
CA THR A 357 -8.15 -9.82 46.43
C THR A 357 -9.51 -9.64 47.12
N THR A 358 -10.63 -9.80 46.41
CA THR A 358 -11.97 -9.57 46.97
C THR A 358 -12.58 -10.77 47.72
N ASN A 359 -11.93 -11.94 47.79
CA ASN A 359 -12.55 -13.11 48.45
C ASN A 359 -11.62 -14.03 49.26
N TRP A 360 -10.47 -13.54 49.72
CA TRP A 360 -9.58 -14.30 50.60
C TRP A 360 -9.53 -13.70 52.00
N SER A 361 -10.58 -13.97 52.78
CA SER A 361 -10.44 -14.04 54.24
C SER A 361 -10.89 -15.44 54.66
N PRO A 362 -9.96 -16.34 55.04
CA PRO A 362 -10.35 -17.56 55.71
C PRO A 362 -10.89 -17.15 57.08
N VAL A 363 -12.22 -17.13 57.23
CA VAL A 363 -12.82 -17.15 58.56
C VAL A 363 -12.55 -18.55 59.11
N VAL A 364 -11.40 -18.69 59.76
CA VAL A 364 -11.09 -19.81 60.62
C VAL A 364 -12.05 -19.71 61.80
N VAL A 365 -13.19 -20.38 61.71
CA VAL A 365 -13.97 -20.76 62.89
C VAL A 365 -13.47 -22.15 63.29
N LEU A 366 -12.54 -22.18 64.24
CA LEU A 366 -12.22 -23.40 64.97
C LEU A 366 -13.35 -23.68 65.99
N PRO A 367 -13.61 -24.97 66.30
CA PRO A 367 -14.77 -25.41 67.08
C PRO A 367 -14.84 -24.88 68.51
#